data_AF-A0AA36DQR6-F1
#
_entry.id   AF-A0AA36DQR6-F1
#
_cell.length_a   1.000
_cell.length_b   1.000
_cell.length_c   1.000
_cell.angle_alpha   90.00
_cell.angle_beta   90.00
_cell.angle_gamma   90.00
#
_symmetry.space_group_name_H-M   'P 1'
#
loop_
_entity.id
_entity.type
_entity.pdbx_description
1 polymer ?
#
loop_
_entity_poly.entity_id
_entity_poly.type
_entity_poly.pdbx_seq_one_letter_code
_entity_poly.pdbx_strand_id
1 'polypeptide(L)'
;MSSTESMKNFILPLFVIVVCQEYPYIPQTDDESLAPCPSDYTDGDDGQCYKLYTNNSNYADASDRCQQEGSNLVSIYDKQKNSFIVQMAKSAGLIIWIGLKCINPYGGYPCVWEGDLQQNLPRYTNFFEGNPNSIGECVLLMIGGEADGKWVSANCEYMRIGFICQVARKKLCGDYTEYKEGRKCYKHISRNLTLEEAEQHCQLDCGHLASIHNIEENSFVYNMLKDHELAYAYAYAYLGLTVANDEFSWMDNTTFDYDNFGVNNTALGRCVAMSLEEETVDAAEWISAPCDHSLPFVCQRARGACFNITSYSELPLPTMAPGSCGTPQFFEQNGTIYSPGYPEFYRGLKSCFYIMTVSPGGLVRIRFLHLNIHPRSTIKLYNSVIDIIPSDTVPLQTPPTKYFQSSTNVMKMVFVSPPQPQGPYYEPIEYPSAWKAEFSEI
;
A
#
# COMPACT_ATOMS: atom_id res chain seq x y z
N MET A 1 77.14 -12.64 46.48
CA MET A 1 77.13 -13.69 45.44
C MET A 1 75.68 -14.11 45.26
N SER A 2 75.24 -14.11 44.00
CA SER A 2 73.88 -14.35 43.51
C SER A 2 73.17 -15.53 44.18
N SER A 3 71.91 -15.33 44.57
CA SER A 3 70.98 -16.44 44.82
C SER A 3 69.64 -16.15 44.12
N THR A 4 69.47 -16.87 43.03
CA THR A 4 68.31 -16.93 42.12
C THR A 4 67.01 -17.28 42.84
N GLU A 5 65.97 -16.50 42.53
CA GLU A 5 64.58 -16.68 42.94
C GLU A 5 63.93 -17.81 42.11
N SER A 6 63.33 -18.80 42.78
CA SER A 6 62.48 -19.83 42.17
C SER A 6 61.09 -19.72 42.79
N MET A 7 60.18 -19.02 42.12
CA MET A 7 58.77 -19.03 42.47
C MET A 7 58.09 -20.24 41.84
N LYS A 8 57.62 -21.15 42.71
CA LYS A 8 56.79 -22.30 42.35
C LYS A 8 55.37 -21.80 42.02
N ASN A 9 54.88 -22.12 40.82
CA ASN A 9 53.49 -21.90 40.41
C ASN A 9 52.53 -22.76 41.25
N PHE A 10 51.64 -22.10 42.00
CA PHE A 10 50.44 -22.72 42.55
C PHE A 10 49.31 -22.60 41.53
N ILE A 11 48.83 -23.74 41.01
CA ILE A 11 47.63 -23.81 40.19
C ILE A 11 46.43 -23.88 41.13
N LEU A 12 45.58 -22.85 41.14
CA LEU A 12 44.24 -22.89 41.72
C LEU A 12 43.24 -23.26 40.61
N PRO A 13 42.29 -24.20 40.85
CA PRO A 13 41.32 -24.56 39.83
C PRO A 13 40.30 -23.43 39.65
N LEU A 14 40.10 -22.97 38.41
CA LEU A 14 38.96 -22.12 38.06
C LEU A 14 37.68 -22.97 38.13
N PHE A 15 36.85 -22.71 39.13
CA PHE A 15 35.46 -23.15 39.12
C PHE A 15 34.68 -22.24 38.16
N VAL A 16 34.28 -22.79 37.01
CA VAL A 16 33.33 -22.12 36.12
C VAL A 16 31.94 -22.30 36.73
N ILE A 17 31.42 -21.23 37.33
CA ILE A 17 30.03 -21.17 37.77
C ILE A 17 29.18 -20.90 36.52
N VAL A 18 28.43 -21.91 36.06
CA VAL A 18 27.39 -21.72 35.04
C VAL A 18 26.18 -21.10 35.75
N VAL A 19 26.00 -19.81 35.57
CA VAL A 19 24.76 -19.12 35.99
C VAL A 19 23.74 -19.32 34.88
N CYS A 20 22.76 -20.19 35.09
CA CYS A 20 21.57 -20.23 34.25
C CYS A 20 20.72 -19.00 34.58
N GLN A 21 20.74 -18.01 33.69
CA GLN A 21 19.81 -16.90 33.74
C GLN A 21 18.49 -17.41 33.14
N GLU A 22 17.50 -17.72 33.98
CA GLU A 22 16.14 -17.94 33.51
C GLU A 22 15.63 -16.62 32.93
N TYR A 23 15.51 -16.57 31.60
CA TYR A 23 14.77 -15.48 30.95
C TYR A 23 13.29 -15.68 31.29
N PRO A 24 12.60 -14.67 31.85
CA PRO A 24 11.16 -14.78 32.03
C PRO A 24 10.52 -15.03 30.67
N TYR A 25 9.64 -16.04 30.61
CA TYR A 25 8.76 -16.27 29.47
C TYR A 25 7.92 -15.01 29.28
N ILE A 26 8.28 -14.21 28.29
CA ILE A 26 7.43 -13.11 27.79
C ILE A 26 6.39 -13.82 26.93
N PRO A 27 5.11 -13.90 27.33
CA PRO A 27 4.08 -14.38 26.43
C PRO A 27 4.14 -13.50 25.18
N GLN A 28 4.22 -14.12 24.01
CA GLN A 28 4.02 -13.40 22.76
C GLN A 28 2.61 -12.82 22.85
N THR A 29 2.54 -11.53 23.17
CA THR A 29 1.30 -10.77 23.07
C THR A 29 0.93 -10.85 21.60
N ASP A 30 -0.22 -11.46 21.30
CA ASP A 30 -0.90 -11.21 20.04
C ASP A 30 -0.82 -9.71 19.81
N ASP A 31 -0.09 -9.29 18.77
CA ASP A 31 0.03 -7.88 18.44
C ASP A 31 -1.37 -7.43 18.01
N GLU A 32 -2.12 -6.93 18.99
CA GLU A 32 -3.52 -6.60 18.84
C GLU A 32 -3.70 -5.68 17.63
N SER A 33 -2.68 -4.89 17.27
CA SER A 33 -2.65 -3.96 16.14
C SER A 33 -2.70 -4.61 14.74
N LEU A 34 -2.54 -5.92 14.63
CA LEU A 34 -2.54 -6.67 13.37
C LEU A 34 -3.89 -7.32 13.07
N ALA A 35 -4.34 -7.20 11.82
CA ALA A 35 -5.53 -7.87 11.32
C ALA A 35 -5.31 -9.39 11.25
N PRO A 36 -6.39 -10.19 11.35
CA PRO A 36 -6.34 -11.61 11.06
C PRO A 36 -5.80 -11.89 9.64
N CYS A 37 -5.28 -13.09 9.44
CA CYS A 37 -4.84 -13.51 8.11
C CYS A 37 -6.00 -13.49 7.08
N PRO A 38 -5.70 -13.22 5.80
CA PRO A 38 -6.70 -13.33 4.74
C PRO A 38 -7.36 -14.71 4.69
N SER A 39 -8.54 -14.80 4.08
CA SER A 39 -9.18 -16.11 3.85
C SER A 39 -8.21 -17.06 3.13
N ASP A 40 -8.21 -18.32 3.56
CA ASP A 40 -7.34 -19.41 3.06
C ASP A 40 -5.85 -19.29 3.40
N TYR A 41 -5.46 -18.30 4.22
CA TYR A 41 -4.13 -18.25 4.82
C TYR A 41 -4.15 -18.82 6.23
N THR A 42 -3.08 -19.54 6.56
CA THR A 42 -2.81 -20.03 7.90
C THR A 42 -1.92 -19.04 8.62
N ASP A 43 -2.27 -18.77 9.87
CA ASP A 43 -1.47 -17.93 10.73
C ASP A 43 -0.15 -18.60 11.14
N GLY A 44 0.95 -17.85 11.06
CA GLY A 44 2.27 -18.34 11.48
C GLY A 44 2.68 -17.96 12.90
N ASP A 45 1.83 -17.23 13.64
CA ASP A 45 2.08 -16.71 14.99
C ASP A 45 3.32 -15.82 15.11
N ASP A 46 3.75 -15.24 13.98
CA ASP A 46 4.91 -14.36 13.86
C ASP A 46 4.60 -13.07 13.09
N GLY A 47 3.32 -12.69 13.03
CA GLY A 47 2.85 -11.56 12.24
C GLY A 47 2.82 -11.83 10.74
N GLN A 48 3.06 -13.07 10.30
CA GLN A 48 3.00 -13.48 8.90
C GLN A 48 1.92 -14.55 8.70
N CYS A 49 1.34 -14.55 7.50
CA CYS A 49 0.29 -15.44 7.03
C CYS A 49 0.84 -16.30 5.90
N TYR A 50 0.46 -17.57 5.84
CA TYR A 50 1.02 -18.54 4.89
C TYR A 50 -0.06 -19.28 4.13
N LYS A 51 0.14 -19.44 2.82
CA LYS A 51 -0.78 -20.21 1.97
C LYS A 51 -0.01 -21.21 1.13
N LEU A 52 -0.39 -22.48 1.26
CA LEU A 52 0.14 -23.57 0.47
C LEU A 52 -0.63 -23.71 -0.84
N TYR A 53 0.12 -23.69 -1.92
CA TYR A 53 -0.35 -23.96 -3.27
C TYR A 53 0.08 -25.35 -3.69
N THR A 54 -0.91 -26.19 -4.03
CA THR A 54 -0.69 -27.59 -4.43
C THR A 54 -0.53 -27.75 -5.94
N ASN A 55 -0.72 -26.69 -6.73
CA ASN A 55 -0.48 -26.74 -8.17
C ASN A 55 1.02 -26.80 -8.47
N ASN A 56 1.40 -27.76 -9.29
CA ASN A 56 2.78 -27.95 -9.73
C ASN A 56 3.22 -26.81 -10.65
N SER A 57 3.97 -25.85 -10.10
CA SER A 57 4.48 -24.67 -10.80
C SER A 57 6.01 -24.68 -10.88
N ASN A 58 6.56 -24.04 -11.92
CA ASN A 58 7.97 -23.69 -11.91
C ASN A 58 8.22 -22.55 -10.93
N TYR A 59 9.48 -22.22 -10.66
CA TYR A 59 9.81 -21.21 -9.67
C TYR A 59 9.27 -19.82 -10.07
N ALA A 60 9.40 -19.43 -11.34
CA ALA A 60 8.98 -18.11 -11.81
C ALA A 60 7.47 -17.92 -11.64
N ASP A 61 6.66 -18.89 -12.10
CA ASP A 61 5.21 -18.85 -11.98
C ASP A 61 4.76 -18.85 -10.51
N ALA A 62 5.48 -19.56 -9.64
CA ALA A 62 5.22 -19.59 -8.20
C ALA A 62 5.50 -18.24 -7.53
N SER A 63 6.63 -17.61 -7.87
CA SER A 63 6.99 -16.27 -7.36
C SER A 63 6.00 -15.22 -7.85
N ASP A 64 5.67 -15.21 -9.15
CA ASP A 64 4.70 -14.28 -9.75
C ASP A 64 3.33 -14.41 -9.08
N ARG A 65 2.91 -15.63 -8.73
CA ARG A 65 1.66 -15.85 -8.01
C ARG A 65 1.69 -15.20 -6.62
N CYS A 66 2.76 -15.37 -5.86
CA CYS A 66 2.87 -14.74 -4.54
C CYS A 66 2.94 -13.22 -4.63
N GLN A 67 3.60 -12.68 -5.67
CA GLN A 67 3.67 -11.24 -5.92
C GLN A 67 2.31 -10.61 -6.27
N GLN A 68 1.47 -11.32 -7.04
CA GLN A 68 0.10 -10.88 -7.31
C GLN A 68 -0.77 -10.78 -6.05
N GLU A 69 -0.42 -11.52 -5.00
CA GLU A 69 -1.08 -11.48 -3.68
C GLU A 69 -0.40 -10.49 -2.72
N GLY A 70 0.48 -9.62 -3.25
CA GLY A 70 1.15 -8.55 -2.51
C GLY A 70 2.32 -9.05 -1.67
N SER A 71 2.97 -10.15 -2.05
CA SER A 71 4.04 -10.74 -1.24
C SER A 71 5.02 -11.61 -2.03
N ASN A 72 5.72 -12.53 -1.36
CA ASN A 72 6.78 -13.37 -1.92
C ASN A 72 6.61 -14.84 -1.52
N LEU A 73 7.38 -15.72 -2.17
CA LEU A 73 7.59 -17.07 -1.65
C LEU A 73 8.15 -17.03 -0.22
N VAL A 74 7.86 -18.06 0.57
CA VAL A 74 8.21 -18.08 1.99
C VAL A 74 9.72 -17.93 2.23
N SER A 75 10.06 -17.08 3.21
CA SER A 75 11.39 -16.98 3.79
C SER A 75 11.46 -17.64 5.16
N ILE A 76 12.62 -18.23 5.47
CA ILE A 76 12.82 -19.04 6.67
C ILE A 76 14.08 -18.56 7.40
N TYR A 77 13.88 -17.78 8.47
CA TYR A 77 14.98 -17.15 9.21
C TYR A 77 15.37 -17.87 10.50
N ASP A 78 14.64 -18.90 10.91
CA ASP A 78 14.94 -19.70 12.09
C ASP A 78 14.39 -21.14 11.99
N LYS A 79 14.72 -21.94 13.00
CA LYS A 79 14.34 -23.35 13.10
C LYS A 79 12.85 -23.53 13.36
N GLN A 80 12.23 -22.63 14.12
CA GLN A 80 10.81 -22.68 14.44
C GLN A 80 9.98 -22.51 13.16
N LYS A 81 10.28 -21.48 12.37
CA LYS A 81 9.69 -21.22 11.06
C LYS A 81 9.91 -22.38 10.11
N ASN A 82 11.13 -22.94 10.05
CA ASN A 82 11.38 -24.13 9.21
C ASN A 82 10.44 -25.28 9.61
N SER A 83 10.29 -25.55 10.90
CA SER A 83 9.46 -26.64 11.40
C SER A 83 7.98 -26.43 11.05
N PHE A 84 7.47 -25.21 11.18
CA PHE A 84 6.11 -24.82 10.77
C PHE A 84 5.87 -25.07 9.27
N ILE A 85 6.78 -24.60 8.42
CA ILE A 85 6.69 -24.77 6.95
C ILE A 85 6.80 -26.24 6.55
N VAL A 86 7.67 -27.03 7.20
CA VAL A 86 7.75 -28.47 7.01
C VAL A 86 6.42 -29.15 7.34
N GLN A 87 5.77 -28.80 8.46
CA GLN A 87 4.48 -29.40 8.83
C GLN A 87 3.39 -29.07 7.81
N MET A 88 3.33 -27.82 7.34
CA MET A 88 2.40 -27.39 6.31
C MET A 88 2.60 -28.20 5.01
N ALA A 89 3.84 -28.31 4.53
CA ALA A 89 4.17 -29.09 3.33
C ALA A 89 3.90 -30.60 3.50
N LYS A 90 4.22 -31.17 4.69
CA LYS A 90 3.94 -32.59 5.03
C LYS A 90 2.46 -32.92 4.99
N SER A 91 1.60 -32.00 5.44
CA SER A 91 0.14 -32.23 5.45
C SER A 91 -0.44 -32.46 4.05
N ALA A 92 0.20 -31.90 3.01
CA ALA A 92 -0.14 -32.12 1.61
C ALA A 92 0.73 -33.18 0.92
N GLY A 93 1.80 -33.67 1.57
CA GLY A 93 2.75 -34.61 0.98
C GLY A 93 3.55 -34.01 -0.18
N LEU A 94 3.81 -32.70 -0.16
CA LEU A 94 4.44 -31.98 -1.26
C LEU A 94 5.86 -31.51 -0.89
N ILE A 95 6.79 -31.66 -1.81
CA ILE A 95 7.98 -30.81 -1.84
C ILE A 95 7.60 -29.45 -2.38
N ILE A 96 8.21 -28.39 -1.88
CA ILE A 96 7.76 -27.02 -2.18
C ILE A 96 8.91 -26.08 -2.56
N TRP A 97 8.62 -25.12 -3.44
CA TRP A 97 9.47 -23.95 -3.59
C TRP A 97 9.45 -23.08 -2.33
N ILE A 98 10.62 -22.57 -1.96
CA ILE A 98 10.80 -21.51 -0.98
C ILE A 98 11.47 -20.32 -1.66
N GLY A 99 11.36 -19.12 -1.09
CA GLY A 99 11.82 -17.89 -1.74
C GLY A 99 13.34 -17.69 -1.71
N LEU A 100 14.15 -18.74 -1.58
CA LEU A 100 15.61 -18.63 -1.53
C LEU A 100 16.19 -18.89 -2.91
N LYS A 101 17.06 -17.98 -3.37
CA LYS A 101 17.90 -18.19 -4.55
C LYS A 101 19.37 -18.12 -4.18
N CYS A 102 20.16 -19.10 -4.62
CA CYS A 102 21.59 -19.21 -4.43
C CYS A 102 22.30 -19.14 -5.78
N ILE A 103 22.79 -17.96 -6.15
CA ILE A 103 23.45 -17.71 -7.43
C ILE A 103 24.94 -17.99 -7.27
N ASN A 104 25.62 -18.58 -8.26
CA ASN A 104 27.07 -18.82 -8.20
C ASN A 104 27.84 -17.95 -9.21
N PRO A 105 28.04 -16.65 -8.94
CA PRO A 105 28.68 -15.77 -9.91
C PRO A 105 30.21 -15.98 -10.00
N TYR A 106 30.89 -16.45 -8.94
CA TYR A 106 32.37 -16.52 -8.87
C TYR A 106 32.95 -17.63 -7.97
N GLY A 107 32.23 -18.74 -7.74
CA GLY A 107 32.69 -19.86 -6.89
C GLY A 107 32.18 -19.84 -5.45
N GLY A 108 31.27 -18.92 -5.11
CA GLY A 108 30.49 -18.91 -3.89
C GLY A 108 29.01 -18.87 -4.23
N TYR A 109 28.16 -19.45 -3.38
CA TYR A 109 26.70 -19.44 -3.52
C TYR A 109 26.08 -18.45 -2.52
N PRO A 110 26.19 -17.11 -2.70
CA PRO A 110 25.39 -16.19 -1.92
C PRO A 110 23.92 -16.50 -2.15
N CYS A 111 23.24 -16.87 -1.07
CA CYS A 111 21.82 -17.13 -1.08
C CYS A 111 21.07 -15.88 -0.59
N VAL A 112 20.03 -15.46 -1.29
CA VAL A 112 19.22 -14.28 -0.95
C VAL A 112 17.75 -14.66 -0.99
N TRP A 113 17.00 -14.19 0.01
CA TRP A 113 15.55 -14.37 0.07
C TRP A 113 14.84 -13.35 -0.82
N GLU A 114 13.76 -13.76 -1.47
CA GLU A 114 12.86 -12.85 -2.17
C GLU A 114 12.31 -11.77 -1.23
N GLY A 115 12.30 -10.52 -1.70
CA GLY A 115 11.84 -9.37 -0.94
C GLY A 115 12.87 -8.75 0.01
N ASP A 116 14.05 -9.36 0.21
CA ASP A 116 15.12 -8.74 0.99
C ASP A 116 15.88 -7.69 0.15
N LEU A 117 15.44 -6.43 0.27
CA LEU A 117 16.05 -5.29 -0.45
C LEU A 117 17.50 -5.01 -0.03
N GLN A 118 17.92 -5.47 1.15
CA GLN A 118 19.28 -5.28 1.64
C GLN A 118 20.23 -6.39 1.17
N GLN A 119 19.70 -7.44 0.51
CA GLN A 119 20.44 -8.61 0.03
C GLN A 119 21.28 -9.26 1.15
N ASN A 120 20.75 -9.31 2.36
CA ASN A 120 21.47 -9.87 3.50
C ASN A 120 21.61 -11.39 3.34
N LEU A 121 22.79 -11.92 3.70
CA LEU A 121 22.99 -13.37 3.77
C LEU A 121 22.17 -13.98 4.91
N PRO A 122 21.46 -15.10 4.70
CA PRO A 122 20.68 -15.77 5.73
C PRO A 122 21.56 -16.18 6.90
N ARG A 123 21.18 -15.77 8.13
CA ARG A 123 21.83 -16.24 9.37
C ARG A 123 21.49 -17.69 9.69
N TYR A 124 20.32 -18.14 9.28
CA TYR A 124 19.84 -19.51 9.42
C TYR A 124 19.83 -20.21 8.07
N THR A 125 20.34 -21.44 8.04
CA THR A 125 20.23 -22.32 6.87
C THR A 125 19.87 -23.73 7.31
N ASN A 126 19.17 -24.45 6.44
CA ASN A 126 18.79 -25.84 6.69
C ASN A 126 18.98 -26.72 5.45
N PHE A 127 20.05 -26.46 4.70
CA PHE A 127 20.41 -27.25 3.53
C PHE A 127 20.71 -28.71 3.90
N PHE A 128 20.35 -29.61 2.99
CA PHE A 128 20.83 -30.98 3.01
C PHE A 128 22.31 -31.01 2.60
N GLU A 129 23.05 -32.02 3.04
CA GLU A 129 24.48 -32.15 2.74
C GLU A 129 24.74 -32.06 1.23
N GLY A 130 25.77 -31.30 0.85
CA GLY A 130 26.11 -31.05 -0.56
C GLY A 130 25.26 -29.98 -1.26
N ASN A 131 24.51 -29.16 -0.52
CA ASN A 131 23.75 -28.01 -1.05
C ASN A 131 24.12 -26.71 -0.31
N PRO A 132 24.00 -25.53 -0.95
CA PRO A 132 23.64 -25.32 -2.36
C PRO A 132 24.71 -25.85 -3.33
N ASN A 133 24.30 -26.18 -4.57
CA ASN A 133 25.18 -26.72 -5.61
C ASN A 133 24.77 -26.25 -7.02
N SER A 134 25.44 -26.78 -8.05
CA SER A 134 25.30 -26.33 -9.44
C SER A 134 24.09 -26.90 -10.18
N ILE A 135 23.18 -27.62 -9.51
CA ILE A 135 21.95 -28.15 -10.14
C ILE A 135 21.03 -27.01 -10.58
N GLY A 136 21.00 -25.92 -9.82
CA GLY A 136 20.23 -24.73 -10.13
C GLY A 136 20.24 -23.75 -8.98
N GLU A 137 19.87 -22.51 -9.30
CA GLU A 137 19.93 -21.39 -8.36
C GLU A 137 18.70 -21.31 -7.45
N CYS A 138 17.62 -22.02 -7.77
CA CYS A 138 16.41 -22.05 -6.95
C CYS A 138 16.50 -23.11 -5.86
N VAL A 139 15.81 -22.87 -4.74
CA VAL A 139 15.85 -23.78 -3.59
C VAL A 139 14.45 -24.32 -3.30
N LEU A 140 14.36 -25.62 -3.06
CA LEU A 140 13.14 -26.28 -2.62
C LEU A 140 13.32 -26.93 -1.25
N LEU A 141 12.22 -27.11 -0.54
CA LEU A 141 12.14 -27.86 0.72
C LEU A 141 11.64 -29.28 0.43
N MET A 142 12.41 -30.27 0.88
CA MET A 142 12.14 -31.70 0.70
C MET A 142 11.22 -32.23 1.79
N ILE A 143 10.33 -33.14 1.42
CA ILE A 143 9.46 -33.92 2.31
C ILE A 143 9.70 -35.40 2.01
N GLY A 144 9.98 -36.17 3.06
CA GLY A 144 10.32 -37.59 2.98
C GLY A 144 11.78 -37.86 2.60
N GLY A 145 12.16 -39.14 2.74
CA GLY A 145 13.54 -39.60 2.49
C GLY A 145 14.57 -39.07 3.51
N GLU A 146 15.85 -39.19 3.16
CA GLU A 146 16.96 -38.74 4.01
C GLU A 146 17.05 -37.21 4.16
N ALA A 147 16.50 -36.48 3.18
CA ALA A 147 16.47 -35.03 3.16
C ALA A 147 15.17 -34.44 3.76
N ASP A 148 14.37 -35.22 4.49
CA ASP A 148 13.09 -34.77 5.04
C ASP A 148 13.23 -33.48 5.87
N GLY A 149 12.51 -32.44 5.45
CA GLY A 149 12.51 -31.11 6.05
C GLY A 149 13.75 -30.26 5.79
N LYS A 150 14.65 -30.68 4.89
CA LYS A 150 15.87 -29.97 4.47
C LYS A 150 15.71 -29.26 3.13
N TRP A 151 16.61 -28.33 2.83
CA TRP A 151 16.61 -27.55 1.59
C TRP A 151 17.61 -28.10 0.58
N VAL A 152 17.26 -28.08 -0.71
CA VAL A 152 18.14 -28.54 -1.80
C VAL A 152 18.10 -27.59 -2.99
N SER A 153 19.21 -27.49 -3.72
CA SER A 153 19.28 -26.76 -4.99
C SER A 153 18.50 -27.48 -6.08
N ALA A 154 17.77 -26.73 -6.88
CA ALA A 154 16.92 -27.25 -7.93
C ALA A 154 16.86 -26.32 -9.14
N ASN A 155 16.57 -26.92 -10.30
CA ASN A 155 16.43 -26.18 -11.55
C ASN A 155 15.12 -25.38 -11.54
N CYS A 156 15.24 -24.07 -11.72
CA CYS A 156 14.12 -23.12 -11.65
C CYS A 156 13.04 -23.33 -12.74
N GLU A 157 13.43 -23.79 -13.93
CA GLU A 157 12.59 -23.79 -15.13
C GLU A 157 11.79 -25.09 -15.30
N TYR A 158 12.44 -26.24 -15.08
CA TYR A 158 11.88 -27.55 -15.43
C TYR A 158 11.14 -28.22 -14.27
N MET A 159 11.52 -27.93 -13.03
CA MET A 159 10.87 -28.53 -11.86
C MET A 159 9.48 -27.90 -11.65
N ARG A 160 8.46 -28.75 -11.50
CA ARG A 160 7.07 -28.33 -11.28
C ARG A 160 6.57 -28.93 -9.97
N ILE A 161 6.50 -28.13 -8.92
CA ILE A 161 6.19 -28.56 -7.55
C ILE A 161 5.27 -27.56 -6.85
N GLY A 162 4.80 -27.89 -5.64
CA GLY A 162 4.01 -26.96 -4.83
C GLY A 162 4.86 -25.78 -4.35
N PHE A 163 4.23 -24.81 -3.71
CA PHE A 163 4.93 -23.65 -3.16
C PHE A 163 4.13 -23.01 -2.04
N ILE A 164 4.80 -22.28 -1.15
CA ILE A 164 4.14 -21.52 -0.09
C ILE A 164 4.42 -20.04 -0.29
N CYS A 165 3.34 -19.26 -0.40
CA CYS A 165 3.41 -17.82 -0.29
C CYS A 165 3.35 -17.43 1.19
N GLN A 166 4.14 -16.44 1.59
CA GLN A 166 3.95 -15.73 2.84
C GLN A 166 3.28 -14.39 2.56
N VAL A 167 2.60 -13.75 3.51
CA VAL A 167 2.06 -12.38 3.43
C VAL A 167 2.15 -11.77 4.82
N ALA A 168 2.54 -10.52 4.96
CA ALA A 168 2.50 -9.86 6.27
C ALA A 168 1.07 -9.63 6.73
N ARG A 169 0.78 -9.91 8.01
CA ARG A 169 -0.48 -9.48 8.62
C ARG A 169 -0.57 -7.97 8.46
N LYS A 170 -1.70 -7.53 7.93
CA LYS A 170 -1.92 -6.11 7.67
C LYS A 170 -2.17 -5.40 8.99
N LYS A 171 -1.62 -4.20 9.17
CA LYS A 171 -1.95 -3.35 10.33
C LYS A 171 -3.41 -2.90 10.25
N LEU A 172 -4.13 -2.90 11.37
CA LEU A 172 -5.56 -2.53 11.40
C LEU A 172 -5.82 -1.06 11.06
N CYS A 173 -4.84 -0.17 11.31
CA CYS A 173 -4.86 1.21 10.83
C CYS A 173 -4.21 1.38 9.44
N GLY A 174 -3.66 0.32 8.84
CA GLY A 174 -2.89 0.41 7.60
C GLY A 174 -1.70 1.35 7.74
N ASP A 175 -1.67 2.39 6.93
CA ASP A 175 -0.69 3.48 6.94
C ASP A 175 -1.14 4.71 7.75
N TYR A 176 -2.27 4.62 8.47
CA TYR A 176 -2.73 5.66 9.39
C TYR A 176 -2.02 5.49 10.73
N THR A 177 -1.87 6.58 11.45
CA THR A 177 -1.38 6.58 12.83
C THR A 177 -2.52 6.27 13.79
N GLU A 178 -2.28 5.34 14.70
CA GLU A 178 -3.25 4.90 15.70
C GLU A 178 -3.35 5.91 16.87
N TYR A 179 -4.57 6.24 17.27
CA TYR A 179 -4.86 7.09 18.43
C TYR A 179 -5.51 6.29 19.57
N LYS A 180 -4.93 6.40 20.78
CA LYS A 180 -5.36 5.79 22.06
C LYS A 180 -5.91 4.36 21.95
N GLU A 181 -5.04 3.36 22.13
CA GLU A 181 -5.38 1.91 22.17
C GLU A 181 -6.30 1.45 21.02
N GLY A 182 -6.26 2.14 19.88
CA GLY A 182 -6.87 1.71 18.64
C GLY A 182 -8.37 1.92 18.50
N ARG A 183 -8.92 2.99 19.07
CA ARG A 183 -10.32 3.36 18.77
C ARG A 183 -10.46 4.13 17.46
N LYS A 184 -9.45 4.93 17.10
CA LYS A 184 -9.43 5.73 15.86
C LYS A 184 -8.05 5.72 15.23
N CYS A 185 -8.02 5.79 13.90
CA CYS A 185 -6.81 5.93 13.10
C CYS A 185 -6.87 7.26 12.35
N TYR A 186 -5.78 8.01 12.28
CA TYR A 186 -5.71 9.31 11.59
C TYR A 186 -4.60 9.36 10.55
N LYS A 187 -4.80 10.15 9.50
CA LYS A 187 -3.80 10.39 8.47
C LYS A 187 -3.92 11.81 7.94
N HIS A 188 -2.80 12.53 7.95
CA HIS A 188 -2.68 13.81 7.28
C HIS A 188 -2.55 13.61 5.76
N ILE A 189 -3.34 14.38 5.01
CA ILE A 189 -3.25 14.48 3.56
C ILE A 189 -2.81 15.90 3.20
N SER A 190 -1.61 16.02 2.66
CA SER A 190 -0.97 17.31 2.31
C SER A 190 -1.53 17.97 1.05
N ARG A 191 -2.43 17.28 0.33
CA ARG A 191 -3.02 17.78 -0.91
C ARG A 191 -4.13 18.77 -0.60
N ASN A 192 -4.11 19.90 -1.29
CA ASN A 192 -5.16 20.90 -1.17
C ASN A 192 -6.40 20.48 -1.96
N LEU A 193 -7.51 20.28 -1.26
CA LEU A 193 -8.81 19.93 -1.82
C LEU A 193 -9.91 20.77 -1.18
N THR A 194 -11.01 20.99 -1.90
CA THR A 194 -12.23 21.52 -1.29
C THR A 194 -12.77 20.54 -0.24
N LEU A 195 -13.61 21.01 0.68
CA LEU A 195 -14.13 20.15 1.75
C LEU A 195 -14.83 18.89 1.20
N GLU A 196 -15.65 19.05 0.15
CA GLU A 196 -16.37 17.94 -0.47
C GLU A 196 -15.42 16.92 -1.10
N GLU A 197 -14.39 17.38 -1.82
CA GLU A 197 -13.38 16.51 -2.41
C GLU A 197 -12.50 15.82 -1.36
N ALA A 198 -12.24 16.50 -0.25
CA ALA A 198 -11.48 15.96 0.88
C ALA A 198 -12.27 14.86 1.60
N GLU A 199 -13.58 15.07 1.83
CA GLU A 199 -14.46 14.03 2.38
C GLU A 199 -14.53 12.81 1.45
N GLN A 200 -14.71 13.02 0.14
CA GLN A 200 -14.68 11.93 -0.84
C GLN A 200 -13.35 11.16 -0.82
N HIS A 201 -12.23 11.86 -0.61
CA HIS A 201 -10.92 11.23 -0.47
C HIS A 201 -10.84 10.34 0.78
N CYS A 202 -11.34 10.79 1.93
CA CYS A 202 -11.35 9.98 3.14
C CYS A 202 -12.32 8.79 3.03
N GLN A 203 -13.48 8.97 2.39
CA GLN A 203 -14.45 7.90 2.14
C GLN A 203 -13.89 6.79 1.24
N LEU A 204 -13.07 7.15 0.25
CA LEU A 204 -12.34 6.20 -0.60
C LEU A 204 -11.39 5.29 0.18
N ASP A 205 -10.99 5.70 1.38
CA ASP A 205 -10.09 4.96 2.27
C ASP A 205 -10.81 4.48 3.54
N CYS A 206 -12.11 4.21 3.39
CA CYS A 206 -13.04 3.71 4.42
C CYS A 206 -13.10 4.59 5.68
N GLY A 207 -12.97 5.89 5.49
CA GLY A 207 -12.95 6.88 6.55
C GLY A 207 -13.81 8.10 6.25
N HIS A 208 -13.64 9.13 7.08
CA HIS A 208 -14.28 10.42 6.97
C HIS A 208 -13.25 11.50 7.29
N LEU A 209 -13.55 12.77 6.98
CA LEU A 209 -12.80 13.87 7.57
C LEU A 209 -12.81 13.78 9.11
N ALA A 210 -11.70 14.20 9.73
CA ALA A 210 -11.46 14.04 11.16
C ALA A 210 -12.53 14.72 12.03
N SER A 211 -13.04 13.96 12.99
CA SER A 211 -13.82 14.43 14.14
C SER A 211 -12.93 14.49 15.38
N ILE A 212 -13.22 15.41 16.29
CA ILE A 212 -12.45 15.63 17.51
C ILE A 212 -13.41 15.76 18.70
N HIS A 213 -13.23 14.93 19.73
CA HIS A 213 -14.14 14.85 20.89
C HIS A 213 -13.48 15.15 22.24
N ASN A 214 -12.21 15.54 22.26
CA ASN A 214 -11.50 15.95 23.48
C ASN A 214 -10.21 16.68 23.13
N ILE A 215 -9.64 17.33 24.15
CA ILE A 215 -8.41 18.10 24.03
C ILE A 215 -7.20 17.22 23.64
N GLU A 216 -7.11 15.99 24.12
CA GLU A 216 -5.97 15.12 23.77
C GLU A 216 -6.03 14.67 22.30
N GLU A 217 -7.22 14.43 21.76
CA GLU A 217 -7.47 14.14 20.34
C GLU A 217 -7.14 15.37 19.48
N ASN A 218 -7.53 16.57 19.93
CA ASN A 218 -7.16 17.83 19.28
C ASN A 218 -5.64 18.00 19.20
N SER A 219 -4.95 17.83 20.33
CA SER A 219 -3.48 17.93 20.38
C SER A 219 -2.80 16.87 19.52
N PHE A 220 -3.34 15.65 19.46
CA PHE A 220 -2.80 14.58 18.61
C PHE A 220 -2.91 14.93 17.12
N VAL A 221 -4.09 15.38 16.67
CA VAL A 221 -4.33 15.80 15.29
C VAL A 221 -3.45 16.99 14.93
N TYR A 222 -3.34 18.00 15.80
CA TYR A 222 -2.47 19.15 15.60
C TYR A 222 -0.99 18.77 15.46
N ASN A 223 -0.47 17.93 16.36
CA ASN A 223 0.93 17.50 16.31
C ASN A 223 1.23 16.68 15.04
N MET A 224 0.30 15.83 14.60
CA MET A 224 0.42 15.11 13.33
C MET A 224 0.54 16.05 12.12
N LEU A 225 -0.24 17.13 12.12
CA LEU A 225 -0.20 18.15 11.07
C LEU A 225 1.11 18.96 11.10
N LYS A 226 1.65 19.21 12.29
CA LYS A 226 2.86 20.01 12.53
C LYS A 226 4.17 19.28 12.23
N ASP A 227 4.23 17.98 12.48
CA ASP A 227 5.47 17.18 12.36
C ASP A 227 5.87 16.88 10.90
N HIS A 228 5.09 17.30 9.90
CA HIS A 228 5.38 17.04 8.49
C HIS A 228 6.39 18.06 7.92
N GLU A 229 7.35 17.62 7.09
CA GLU A 229 8.43 18.44 6.48
C GLU A 229 7.93 19.68 5.68
N LEU A 230 6.63 19.78 5.44
CA LEU A 230 5.97 20.88 4.73
C LEU A 230 5.02 21.71 5.63
N ALA A 231 5.05 21.54 6.95
CA ALA A 231 4.17 22.26 7.88
C ALA A 231 4.27 23.80 7.75
N TYR A 232 5.42 24.32 7.30
CA TYR A 232 5.62 25.74 7.01
C TYR A 232 4.96 26.24 5.72
N ALA A 233 4.31 25.37 4.93
CA ALA A 233 3.65 25.75 3.69
C ALA A 233 2.13 26.00 3.85
N TYR A 234 1.54 25.67 5.00
CA TYR A 234 0.09 25.72 5.20
C TYR A 234 -0.26 26.25 6.60
N ALA A 235 -1.08 27.30 6.66
CA ALA A 235 -1.54 27.88 7.93
C ALA A 235 -2.78 27.16 8.51
N TYR A 236 -3.52 26.39 7.70
CA TYR A 236 -4.80 25.78 8.09
C TYR A 236 -5.00 24.41 7.43
N ALA A 237 -5.71 23.51 8.12
CA ALA A 237 -6.13 22.22 7.58
C ALA A 237 -7.60 21.91 7.90
N TYR A 238 -8.35 21.33 6.96
CA TYR A 238 -9.75 21.00 7.19
C TYR A 238 -9.93 19.89 8.23
N LEU A 239 -10.98 20.08 9.04
CA LEU A 239 -11.62 19.05 9.84
C LEU A 239 -12.98 18.69 9.24
N GLY A 240 -13.61 17.64 9.75
CA GLY A 240 -14.92 17.18 9.28
C GLY A 240 -16.11 17.96 9.85
N LEU A 241 -15.90 19.12 10.49
CA LEU A 241 -16.98 19.88 11.11
C LEU A 241 -17.58 20.87 10.12
N THR A 242 -18.90 20.92 10.08
CA THR A 242 -19.68 21.87 9.28
C THR A 242 -20.74 22.55 10.12
N VAL A 243 -21.14 23.74 9.69
CA VAL A 243 -22.17 24.55 10.34
C VAL A 243 -23.32 24.81 9.39
N ALA A 244 -24.52 24.36 9.74
CA ALA A 244 -25.75 24.61 8.98
C ALA A 244 -26.89 24.98 9.92
N ASN A 245 -27.59 26.08 9.63
CA ASN A 245 -28.70 26.59 10.45
C ASN A 245 -28.34 26.74 11.94
N ASP A 246 -27.12 27.21 12.22
CA ASP A 246 -26.55 27.35 13.57
C ASP A 246 -26.36 26.03 14.34
N GLU A 247 -26.39 24.89 13.64
CA GLU A 247 -26.07 23.56 14.20
C GLU A 247 -24.74 23.03 13.63
N PHE A 248 -23.98 22.35 14.50
CA PHE A 248 -22.70 21.73 14.18
C PHE A 248 -22.86 20.25 13.86
N SER A 249 -22.27 19.80 12.76
CA SER A 249 -22.29 18.40 12.34
C SER A 249 -20.94 17.90 11.85
N TRP A 250 -20.48 16.77 12.39
CA TRP A 250 -19.33 16.03 11.90
C TRP A 250 -19.70 15.15 10.70
N MET A 251 -18.81 15.04 9.71
CA MET A 251 -19.02 14.21 8.51
C MET A 251 -19.16 12.71 8.79
N ASP A 252 -18.64 12.23 9.92
CA ASP A 252 -18.75 10.84 10.36
C ASP A 252 -20.03 10.55 11.15
N ASN A 253 -20.92 11.55 11.29
CA ASN A 253 -22.16 11.52 12.08
C ASN A 253 -21.98 11.29 13.59
N THR A 254 -20.77 11.52 14.13
CA THR A 254 -20.58 11.55 15.58
C THR A 254 -21.17 12.82 16.19
N THR A 255 -21.41 12.78 17.50
CA THR A 255 -21.98 13.92 18.23
C THR A 255 -20.96 15.04 18.37
N PHE A 256 -21.40 16.30 18.23
CA PHE A 256 -20.60 17.46 18.58
C PHE A 256 -20.60 17.65 20.12
N ASP A 257 -19.53 17.23 20.77
CA ASP A 257 -19.37 17.18 22.23
C ASP A 257 -18.08 17.87 22.74
N TYR A 258 -17.29 18.42 21.82
CA TYR A 258 -16.06 19.14 22.12
C TYR A 258 -15.94 20.36 21.20
N ASP A 259 -15.63 21.51 21.79
CA ASP A 259 -15.49 22.80 21.13
C ASP A 259 -14.08 23.33 21.39
N ASN A 260 -13.39 23.73 20.31
CA ASN A 260 -12.08 24.37 20.35
C ASN A 260 -12.00 25.55 19.35
N PHE A 261 -13.10 26.24 19.10
CA PHE A 261 -13.13 27.41 18.22
C PHE A 261 -12.40 28.61 18.85
N GLY A 262 -11.43 29.16 18.12
CA GLY A 262 -10.92 30.51 18.39
C GLY A 262 -11.80 31.58 17.72
N VAL A 263 -12.22 31.33 16.47
CA VAL A 263 -13.16 32.18 15.73
C VAL A 263 -14.24 31.33 15.05
N ASN A 264 -15.46 31.45 15.54
CA ASN A 264 -16.65 30.89 14.90
C ASN A 264 -17.50 32.01 14.30
N ASN A 265 -17.50 32.13 12.97
CA ASN A 265 -18.27 33.13 12.25
C ASN A 265 -18.69 32.61 10.88
N THR A 266 -19.98 32.34 10.70
CA THR A 266 -20.54 31.82 9.44
C THR A 266 -20.37 32.77 8.24
N ALA A 267 -20.02 34.04 8.46
CA ALA A 267 -19.67 34.97 7.39
C ALA A 267 -18.31 34.65 6.75
N LEU A 268 -17.41 33.97 7.47
CA LEU A 268 -16.12 33.49 6.95
C LEU A 268 -16.26 32.17 6.19
N GLY A 269 -17.36 31.46 6.42
CA GLY A 269 -17.68 30.19 5.77
C GLY A 269 -18.35 29.23 6.74
N ARG A 270 -18.80 28.11 6.21
CA ARG A 270 -19.57 27.08 6.95
C ARG A 270 -18.78 25.81 7.23
N CYS A 271 -17.53 25.79 6.81
CA CYS A 271 -16.59 24.71 7.06
C CYS A 271 -15.64 25.11 8.18
N VAL A 272 -14.91 24.14 8.72
CA VAL A 272 -14.04 24.37 9.87
C VAL A 272 -12.65 23.86 9.57
N ALA A 273 -11.66 24.69 9.85
CA ALA A 273 -10.25 24.33 9.73
C ALA A 273 -9.54 24.51 11.07
N MET A 274 -8.58 23.63 11.35
CA MET A 274 -7.64 23.78 12.44
C MET A 274 -6.51 24.72 12.02
N SER A 275 -6.16 25.68 12.88
CA SER A 275 -5.02 26.56 12.68
C SER A 275 -3.71 25.88 13.06
N LEU A 276 -2.70 26.00 12.20
CA LEU A 276 -1.37 25.42 12.38
C LEU A 276 -0.36 26.43 12.94
N GLU A 277 -0.64 27.72 12.78
CA GLU A 277 0.23 28.84 13.17
C GLU A 277 -0.54 29.84 14.06
N GLU A 278 0.17 30.52 14.95
CA GLU A 278 -0.40 31.57 15.79
C GLU A 278 -0.58 32.86 14.96
N GLU A 279 -1.74 33.00 14.30
CA GLU A 279 -2.09 34.19 13.51
C GLU A 279 -3.43 34.80 13.94
N THR A 280 -4.54 34.34 13.33
CA THR A 280 -5.89 34.88 13.56
C THR A 280 -6.51 34.28 14.83
N VAL A 281 -6.07 33.07 15.18
CA VAL A 281 -6.44 32.30 16.37
C VAL A 281 -5.17 31.64 16.91
N ASP A 282 -5.23 31.12 18.13
CA ASP A 282 -4.08 30.39 18.68
C ASP A 282 -3.86 29.07 17.91
N ALA A 283 -2.63 28.59 17.87
CA ALA A 283 -2.34 27.34 17.19
C ALA A 283 -3.16 26.18 17.81
N ALA A 284 -3.60 25.26 16.97
CA ALA A 284 -4.53 24.16 17.27
C ALA A 284 -5.99 24.57 17.51
N GLU A 285 -6.33 25.86 17.60
CA GLU A 285 -7.72 26.32 17.62
C GLU A 285 -8.38 26.19 16.25
N TRP A 286 -9.72 26.16 16.26
CA TRP A 286 -10.53 26.04 15.05
C TRP A 286 -11.04 27.39 14.57
N ILE A 287 -11.17 27.52 13.25
CA ILE A 287 -11.70 28.72 12.60
C ILE A 287 -12.72 28.35 11.51
N SER A 288 -13.75 29.18 11.35
CA SER A 288 -14.67 29.10 10.23
C SER A 288 -13.96 29.41 8.90
N ALA A 289 -14.14 28.55 7.90
CA ALA A 289 -13.48 28.60 6.60
C ALA A 289 -14.47 28.41 5.43
N PRO A 290 -14.20 29.00 4.24
CA PRO A 290 -15.01 28.77 3.04
C PRO A 290 -14.84 27.35 2.52
N CYS A 291 -15.92 26.61 2.32
CA CYS A 291 -15.88 25.19 1.95
C CYS A 291 -15.30 24.91 0.55
N ASP A 292 -15.32 25.91 -0.33
CA ASP A 292 -14.80 25.88 -1.70
C ASP A 292 -13.31 26.23 -1.77
N HIS A 293 -12.69 26.62 -0.65
CA HIS A 293 -11.26 26.83 -0.59
C HIS A 293 -10.54 25.47 -0.53
N SER A 294 -9.38 25.36 -1.18
CA SER A 294 -8.62 24.11 -1.19
C SER A 294 -7.55 24.12 -0.09
N LEU A 295 -7.69 23.26 0.91
CA LEU A 295 -6.76 23.12 2.04
C LEU A 295 -6.28 21.67 2.19
N PRO A 296 -5.13 21.43 2.83
CA PRO A 296 -4.80 20.11 3.35
C PRO A 296 -5.83 19.69 4.39
N PHE A 297 -5.89 18.40 4.72
CA PHE A 297 -6.94 17.86 5.58
C PHE A 297 -6.50 16.61 6.32
N VAL A 298 -7.29 16.21 7.32
CA VAL A 298 -7.04 15.00 8.11
C VAL A 298 -8.18 14.03 7.89
N CYS A 299 -7.85 12.82 7.45
CA CYS A 299 -8.78 11.71 7.44
C CYS A 299 -8.73 10.96 8.77
N GLN A 300 -9.87 10.44 9.19
CA GLN A 300 -9.99 9.49 10.27
C GLN A 300 -10.71 8.22 9.79
N ARG A 301 -10.47 7.10 10.48
CA ARG A 301 -11.28 5.89 10.33
C ARG A 301 -11.28 5.05 11.59
N ALA A 302 -12.28 4.18 11.72
CA ALA A 302 -12.27 3.15 12.74
C ALA A 302 -11.14 2.13 12.45
N ARG A 303 -10.58 1.57 13.52
CA ARG A 303 -9.63 0.46 13.41
C ARG A 303 -10.29 -0.71 12.68
N GLY A 304 -9.62 -1.25 11.67
CA GLY A 304 -10.16 -2.36 10.89
C GLY A 304 -11.21 -1.97 9.85
N ALA A 305 -11.53 -0.69 9.65
CA ALA A 305 -12.62 -0.24 8.77
C ALA A 305 -12.47 -0.76 7.32
N CYS A 306 -11.25 -0.81 6.79
CA CYS A 306 -10.98 -1.34 5.44
C CYS A 306 -10.80 -2.86 5.36
N PHE A 307 -11.08 -3.61 6.43
CA PHE A 307 -10.88 -5.07 6.49
C PHE A 307 -12.20 -5.85 6.51
N ASN A 308 -13.25 -5.31 7.13
CA ASN A 308 -14.56 -5.97 7.28
C ASN A 308 -15.57 -5.54 6.22
N ILE A 309 -15.27 -5.76 4.94
CA ILE A 309 -16.27 -5.56 3.87
C ILE A 309 -17.16 -6.81 3.78
N THR A 310 -18.13 -6.94 4.70
CA THR A 310 -19.24 -7.92 4.59
C THR A 310 -20.58 -7.29 4.28
N SER A 311 -20.63 -5.98 4.03
CA SER A 311 -21.86 -5.26 3.66
C SER A 311 -21.52 -4.13 2.69
N TYR A 312 -21.56 -4.43 1.39
CA TYR A 312 -21.68 -3.40 0.36
C TYR A 312 -23.06 -2.74 0.49
N SER A 313 -23.13 -1.65 1.24
CA SER A 313 -24.20 -0.67 1.05
C SER A 313 -23.94 0.00 -0.31
N GLU A 314 -24.92 -0.09 -1.21
CA GLU A 314 -24.93 0.42 -2.58
C GLU A 314 -24.74 1.95 -2.66
N LEU A 315 -23.54 2.44 -2.36
CA LEU A 315 -23.05 3.69 -2.91
C LEU A 315 -22.22 3.33 -4.15
N PRO A 316 -22.40 4.01 -5.29
CA PRO A 316 -21.60 3.75 -6.47
C PRO A 316 -20.14 3.91 -6.08
N LEU A 317 -19.36 2.81 -6.16
CA LEU A 317 -17.91 2.86 -6.02
C LEU A 317 -17.41 4.04 -6.84
N PRO A 318 -16.74 5.05 -6.26
CA PRO A 318 -15.96 5.96 -7.07
C PRO A 318 -14.92 5.06 -7.74
N THR A 319 -15.00 4.95 -9.07
CA THR A 319 -14.18 4.01 -9.82
C THR A 319 -12.72 4.31 -9.53
N MET A 320 -12.08 3.53 -8.66
CA MET A 320 -10.69 3.77 -8.29
C MET A 320 -9.86 3.89 -9.56
N ALA A 321 -9.00 4.90 -9.61
CA ALA A 321 -7.96 4.96 -10.62
C ALA A 321 -7.18 3.63 -10.58
N PRO A 322 -7.04 2.90 -11.68
CA PRO A 322 -6.27 1.67 -11.67
C PRO A 322 -4.82 1.97 -11.30
N GLY A 323 -4.29 1.20 -10.36
CA GLY A 323 -2.87 1.23 -10.00
C GLY A 323 -1.95 0.73 -11.12
N SER A 324 -2.49 0.01 -12.11
CA SER A 324 -1.72 -0.56 -13.21
C SER A 324 -2.34 -0.27 -14.58
N CYS A 325 -1.48 0.05 -15.54
CA CYS A 325 -1.81 0.08 -16.96
C CYS A 325 -1.25 -1.17 -17.63
N GLY A 326 -2.02 -1.79 -18.52
CA GLY A 326 -1.63 -3.04 -19.18
C GLY A 326 -2.83 -3.93 -19.54
N THR A 327 -3.95 -3.77 -18.85
CA THR A 327 -5.22 -4.42 -19.18
C THR A 327 -6.31 -3.40 -19.53
N PRO A 328 -7.25 -3.74 -20.44
CA PRO A 328 -8.41 -2.90 -20.70
C PRO A 328 -9.33 -2.81 -19.48
N GLN A 329 -9.85 -1.61 -19.23
CA GLN A 329 -10.81 -1.31 -18.18
C GLN A 329 -12.18 -1.07 -18.79
N PHE A 330 -13.23 -1.59 -18.17
CA PHE A 330 -14.58 -1.55 -18.69
C PHE A 330 -15.49 -0.71 -17.79
N PHE A 331 -16.30 0.15 -18.40
CA PHE A 331 -17.24 1.03 -17.74
C PHE A 331 -18.59 0.97 -18.47
N GLU A 332 -19.68 1.01 -17.73
CA GLU A 332 -21.05 0.88 -18.27
C GLU A 332 -21.93 2.04 -17.81
N GLN A 333 -22.87 2.47 -18.66
CA GLN A 333 -23.91 3.49 -18.43
C GLN A 333 -23.40 4.93 -18.24
N ASN A 334 -22.57 5.19 -17.23
CA ASN A 334 -21.92 6.47 -16.96
C ASN A 334 -20.80 6.26 -15.94
N GLY A 335 -19.94 7.26 -15.74
CA GLY A 335 -18.95 7.20 -14.68
C GLY A 335 -17.82 8.20 -14.80
N THR A 336 -16.88 8.12 -13.86
CA THR A 336 -15.66 8.92 -13.84
C THR A 336 -14.45 8.05 -14.16
N ILE A 337 -13.54 8.59 -14.97
CA ILE A 337 -12.31 7.93 -15.44
C ILE A 337 -11.12 8.80 -15.03
N TYR A 338 -10.06 8.14 -14.61
CA TYR A 338 -8.91 8.80 -14.01
C TYR A 338 -7.61 8.40 -14.71
N SER A 339 -6.61 9.29 -14.65
CA SER A 339 -5.24 8.93 -14.99
C SER A 339 -4.68 7.86 -14.04
N PRO A 340 -3.67 7.08 -14.46
CA PRO A 340 -3.06 6.07 -13.60
C PRO A 340 -2.46 6.70 -12.36
N GLY A 341 -2.79 6.19 -11.17
CA GLY A 341 -2.32 6.76 -9.91
C GLY A 341 -2.97 8.09 -9.50
N TYR A 342 -3.99 8.57 -10.20
CA TYR A 342 -4.74 9.77 -9.80
C TYR A 342 -5.22 9.65 -8.34
N PRO A 343 -5.12 10.70 -7.52
CA PRO A 343 -4.75 12.07 -7.91
C PRO A 343 -3.26 12.35 -8.06
N GLU A 344 -2.41 11.40 -7.68
CA GLU A 344 -0.98 11.51 -7.87
C GLU A 344 -0.61 11.51 -9.35
N PHE A 345 0.58 12.03 -9.65
CA PHE A 345 1.08 12.05 -11.01
C PHE A 345 1.49 10.65 -11.47
N TYR A 346 1.20 10.34 -12.73
CA TYR A 346 1.63 9.08 -13.32
C TYR A 346 3.15 9.11 -13.62
N ARG A 347 3.89 8.08 -13.16
CA ARG A 347 5.34 7.94 -13.40
C ARG A 347 5.65 7.00 -14.56
N GLY A 348 6.63 7.38 -15.39
CA GLY A 348 7.14 6.55 -16.49
C GLY A 348 6.17 6.37 -17.66
N LEU A 349 6.47 5.38 -18.52
CA LEU A 349 5.62 4.98 -19.65
C LEU A 349 4.37 4.27 -19.14
N LYS A 350 3.21 4.83 -19.44
CA LYS A 350 1.88 4.26 -19.19
C LYS A 350 1.18 4.07 -20.52
N SER A 351 0.51 2.94 -20.68
CA SER A 351 -0.32 2.61 -21.85
C SER A 351 -1.63 1.99 -21.34
N CYS A 352 -2.68 2.80 -21.30
CA CYS A 352 -3.93 2.47 -20.59
C CYS A 352 -5.10 2.50 -21.58
N PHE A 353 -6.01 1.54 -21.44
CA PHE A 353 -7.15 1.34 -22.33
C PHE A 353 -8.43 1.40 -21.51
N TYR A 354 -9.33 2.32 -21.85
CA TYR A 354 -10.62 2.51 -21.18
C TYR A 354 -11.73 2.24 -22.20
N ILE A 355 -12.68 1.38 -21.86
CA ILE A 355 -13.77 0.95 -22.72
C ILE A 355 -15.07 1.34 -22.02
N MET A 356 -15.73 2.35 -22.57
CA MET A 356 -17.01 2.87 -22.09
C MET A 356 -18.13 2.34 -22.95
N THR A 357 -19.20 1.86 -22.33
CA THR A 357 -20.39 1.39 -23.03
C THR A 357 -21.65 2.03 -22.44
N VAL A 358 -22.62 2.33 -23.29
CA VAL A 358 -23.96 2.83 -22.90
C VAL A 358 -25.05 1.96 -23.52
N SER A 359 -26.30 2.29 -23.25
CA SER A 359 -27.45 1.54 -23.74
C SER A 359 -27.39 1.36 -25.26
N PRO A 360 -27.82 0.20 -25.81
CA PRO A 360 -27.88 0.00 -27.25
C PRO A 360 -28.71 1.10 -27.94
N GLY A 361 -28.08 1.82 -28.87
CA GLY A 361 -28.70 2.97 -29.57
C GLY A 361 -28.35 4.34 -28.98
N GLY A 362 -27.84 4.40 -27.74
CA GLY A 362 -27.27 5.60 -27.13
C GLY A 362 -25.86 5.89 -27.61
N LEU A 363 -25.38 7.12 -27.39
CA LEU A 363 -24.02 7.55 -27.72
C LEU A 363 -23.25 7.91 -26.44
N VAL A 364 -21.96 7.55 -26.40
CA VAL A 364 -21.08 7.92 -25.29
C VAL A 364 -20.60 9.36 -25.50
N ARG A 365 -20.76 10.21 -24.49
CA ARG A 365 -20.03 11.49 -24.40
C ARG A 365 -19.04 11.46 -23.26
N ILE A 366 -17.88 12.10 -23.47
CA ILE A 366 -16.85 12.27 -22.44
C ILE A 366 -16.39 13.73 -22.39
N ARG A 367 -16.12 14.24 -21.19
CA ARG A 367 -15.43 15.53 -20.97
C ARG A 367 -14.35 15.40 -19.91
N PHE A 368 -13.33 16.24 -19.97
CA PHE A 368 -12.21 16.26 -19.02
C PHE A 368 -12.41 17.35 -17.98
N LEU A 369 -12.70 16.98 -16.74
CA LEU A 369 -12.85 17.93 -15.63
C LEU A 369 -11.50 18.53 -15.23
N HIS A 370 -10.43 17.74 -15.31
CA HIS A 370 -9.05 18.16 -15.10
C HIS A 370 -8.18 17.50 -16.17
N LEU A 371 -7.39 18.27 -16.91
CA LEU A 371 -6.49 17.75 -17.93
C LEU A 371 -5.12 18.41 -17.82
N ASN A 372 -4.20 17.73 -17.15
CA ASN A 372 -2.78 18.08 -17.15
C ASN A 372 -1.98 16.85 -17.57
N ILE A 373 -1.44 16.87 -18.79
CA ILE A 373 -0.66 15.77 -19.34
C ILE A 373 0.67 16.25 -19.90
N HIS A 374 1.71 15.44 -19.74
CA HIS A 374 3.02 15.73 -20.32
C HIS A 374 2.90 15.96 -21.85
N PRO A 375 3.62 16.94 -22.46
CA PRO A 375 3.45 17.35 -23.87
C PRO A 375 3.59 16.24 -24.92
N ARG A 376 4.38 15.22 -24.63
CA ARG A 376 4.54 14.00 -25.47
C ARG A 376 3.49 12.90 -25.22
N SER A 377 2.54 13.11 -24.31
CA SER A 377 1.47 12.14 -24.04
C SER A 377 0.36 12.28 -25.07
N THR A 378 -0.41 11.22 -25.27
CA THR A 378 -1.56 11.24 -26.18
C THR A 378 -2.79 10.60 -25.53
N ILE A 379 -3.95 11.18 -25.79
CA ILE A 379 -5.26 10.58 -25.50
C ILE A 379 -6.01 10.49 -26.81
N LYS A 380 -6.35 9.27 -27.22
CA LYS A 380 -7.03 8.97 -28.49
C LYS A 380 -8.37 8.29 -28.22
N LEU A 381 -9.41 8.73 -28.92
CA LEU A 381 -10.77 8.20 -28.81
C LEU A 381 -11.11 7.37 -30.05
N TYR A 382 -11.88 6.31 -29.87
CA TYR A 382 -12.26 5.35 -30.89
C TYR A 382 -13.73 4.97 -30.71
N ASN A 383 -14.44 4.69 -31.81
CA ASN A 383 -15.86 4.37 -31.81
C ASN A 383 -16.14 2.86 -31.64
N SER A 384 -15.10 2.03 -31.57
CA SER A 384 -15.19 0.60 -31.30
C SER A 384 -13.90 0.07 -30.67
N VAL A 385 -13.99 -1.06 -29.98
CA VAL A 385 -12.84 -1.72 -29.37
C VAL A 385 -11.84 -2.25 -30.40
N ILE A 386 -12.30 -2.61 -31.61
CA ILE A 386 -11.46 -3.12 -32.69
C ILE A 386 -10.92 -2.03 -33.64
N ASP A 387 -11.34 -0.78 -33.47
CA ASP A 387 -10.88 0.32 -34.34
C ASP A 387 -9.37 0.56 -34.17
N ILE A 388 -8.69 0.74 -35.29
CA ILE A 388 -7.25 1.06 -35.35
C ILE A 388 -6.99 2.54 -35.67
N ILE A 389 -7.98 3.26 -36.18
CA ILE A 389 -7.92 4.70 -36.47
C ILE A 389 -8.74 5.44 -35.42
N PRO A 390 -8.19 6.46 -34.72
CA PRO A 390 -8.95 7.22 -33.74
C PRO A 390 -10.00 8.09 -34.43
N SER A 391 -11.18 8.19 -33.82
CA SER A 391 -12.22 9.13 -34.21
C SER A 391 -11.88 10.57 -33.80
N ASP A 392 -11.21 10.73 -32.65
CA ASP A 392 -10.74 12.04 -32.17
C ASP A 392 -9.44 11.89 -31.36
N THR A 393 -8.69 12.98 -31.23
CA THR A 393 -7.49 13.08 -30.38
C THR A 393 -7.63 14.29 -29.48
N VAL A 394 -7.61 14.06 -28.17
CA VAL A 394 -7.85 15.12 -27.17
C VAL A 394 -6.64 16.06 -27.14
N PRO A 395 -6.83 17.37 -27.41
CA PRO A 395 -5.75 18.35 -27.33
C PRO A 395 -5.21 18.53 -25.90
N LEU A 396 -3.93 18.88 -25.77
CA LEU A 396 -3.27 19.13 -24.47
C LEU A 396 -4.01 20.19 -23.63
N GLN A 397 -4.60 21.20 -24.29
CA GLN A 397 -5.36 22.27 -23.67
C GLN A 397 -6.84 22.12 -24.07
N THR A 398 -7.55 21.26 -23.35
CA THR A 398 -8.99 21.07 -23.53
C THR A 398 -9.75 21.69 -22.36
N PRO A 399 -10.70 22.62 -22.59
CA PRO A 399 -11.47 23.20 -21.50
C PRO A 399 -12.48 22.19 -20.93
N PRO A 400 -12.83 22.27 -19.63
CA PRO A 400 -13.77 21.33 -19.00
C PRO A 400 -15.18 21.30 -19.58
N THR A 401 -15.55 22.31 -20.37
CA THR A 401 -16.85 22.42 -21.04
C THR A 401 -16.89 21.69 -22.39
N LYS A 402 -15.75 21.24 -22.92
CA LYS A 402 -15.69 20.54 -24.21
C LYS A 402 -16.04 19.07 -24.05
N TYR A 403 -17.05 18.63 -24.79
CA TYR A 403 -17.42 17.22 -24.93
C TYR A 403 -16.84 16.62 -26.22
N PHE A 404 -16.46 15.35 -26.13
CA PHE A 404 -16.20 14.45 -27.24
C PHE A 404 -17.29 13.39 -27.27
N GLN A 405 -17.71 12.95 -28.45
CA GLN A 405 -18.84 12.06 -28.63
C GLN A 405 -18.46 10.88 -29.52
N SER A 406 -18.95 9.69 -29.20
CA SER A 406 -18.82 8.52 -30.06
C SER A 406 -19.92 8.51 -31.12
N SER A 407 -19.70 7.73 -32.18
CA SER A 407 -20.73 7.42 -33.18
C SER A 407 -21.44 6.08 -32.93
N THR A 408 -21.11 5.39 -31.85
CA THR A 408 -21.70 4.10 -31.44
C THR A 408 -21.99 4.13 -29.93
N ASN A 409 -22.64 3.10 -29.42
CA ASN A 409 -22.83 2.91 -27.98
C ASN A 409 -21.56 2.47 -27.23
N VAL A 410 -20.40 2.48 -27.89
CA VAL A 410 -19.10 2.12 -27.34
C VAL A 410 -18.08 3.22 -27.63
N MET A 411 -17.27 3.57 -26.64
CA MET A 411 -16.10 4.42 -26.83
C MET A 411 -14.87 3.77 -26.20
N LYS A 412 -13.83 3.54 -26.99
CA LYS A 412 -12.51 3.15 -26.49
C LYS A 412 -11.65 4.41 -26.39
N MET A 413 -11.07 4.68 -25.23
CA MET A 413 -10.07 5.71 -25.00
C MET A 413 -8.71 5.06 -24.73
N VAL A 414 -7.68 5.53 -25.41
CA VAL A 414 -6.31 5.06 -25.24
C VAL A 414 -5.44 6.23 -24.77
N PHE A 415 -4.84 6.07 -23.58
CA PHE A 415 -3.90 7.03 -23.02
C PHE A 415 -2.48 6.46 -23.06
N VAL A 416 -1.54 7.22 -23.62
CA VAL A 416 -0.12 6.85 -23.69
C VAL A 416 0.74 8.01 -23.19
N SER A 417 1.55 7.80 -22.16
CA SER A 417 2.57 8.75 -21.69
C SER A 417 3.96 8.40 -22.27
N PRO A 418 4.92 9.33 -22.34
CA PRO A 418 6.24 9.00 -22.85
C PRO A 418 7.09 8.21 -21.83
N PRO A 419 8.12 7.48 -22.28
CA PRO A 419 9.16 6.98 -21.38
C PRO A 419 9.94 8.15 -20.76
N GLN A 420 10.30 7.98 -19.48
CA GLN A 420 11.24 8.89 -18.79
C GLN A 420 12.68 8.62 -19.28
N PRO A 421 13.56 9.65 -19.34
CA PRO A 421 14.96 9.44 -19.67
C PRO A 421 15.60 8.53 -18.61
N GLN A 422 16.18 7.41 -19.03
CA GLN A 422 17.03 6.58 -18.16
C GLN A 422 18.50 6.90 -18.47
N GLY A 423 19.20 7.47 -17.50
CA GLY A 423 20.63 7.70 -17.59
C GLY A 423 21.21 8.28 -16.30
N PRO A 424 22.48 8.00 -15.96
CA PRO A 424 23.10 8.40 -14.68
C PRO A 424 23.35 9.91 -14.54
N TYR A 425 22.95 10.73 -15.52
CA TYR A 425 23.20 12.17 -15.57
C TYR A 425 21.93 13.03 -15.80
N TYR A 426 20.75 12.41 -15.84
CA TYR A 426 19.50 13.16 -15.98
C TYR A 426 18.76 13.16 -14.64
N GLU A 427 18.71 14.32 -13.97
CA GLU A 427 17.66 14.56 -12.98
C GLU A 427 16.30 14.43 -13.67
N PRO A 428 15.36 13.63 -13.13
CA PRO A 428 14.03 13.55 -13.71
C PRO A 428 13.35 14.90 -13.52
N ILE A 429 13.16 15.63 -14.61
CA ILE A 429 12.20 16.74 -14.62
C ILE A 429 10.82 16.10 -14.43
N GLU A 430 10.35 16.09 -13.19
CA GLU A 430 9.01 15.63 -12.85
C GLU A 430 8.00 16.66 -13.37
N TYR A 431 7.29 16.30 -14.45
CA TYR A 431 6.15 17.07 -14.91
C TYR A 431 4.91 16.61 -14.15
N PRO A 432 4.36 17.39 -13.20
CA PRO A 432 3.16 17.01 -12.47
C PRO A 432 2.02 16.84 -13.46
N SER A 433 1.65 15.59 -13.75
CA SER A 433 0.71 15.23 -14.80
C SER A 433 -0.36 14.30 -14.23
N ALA A 434 -1.61 14.74 -14.25
CA ALA A 434 -2.78 13.99 -13.80
C ALA A 434 -4.05 14.48 -14.53
N TRP A 435 -5.00 13.60 -14.78
CA TRP A 435 -6.27 13.96 -15.44
C TRP A 435 -7.46 13.19 -14.89
N LYS A 436 -8.63 13.82 -14.96
CA LYS A 436 -9.95 13.30 -14.56
C LYS A 436 -10.94 13.60 -15.67
N ALA A 437 -11.69 12.61 -16.09
CA ALA A 437 -12.76 12.73 -17.07
C ALA A 437 -14.05 12.09 -16.54
N GLU A 438 -15.19 12.54 -17.04
CA GLU A 438 -16.47 11.88 -16.82
C GLU A 438 -17.11 11.55 -18.15
N PHE A 439 -17.85 10.45 -18.19
CA PHE A 439 -18.61 10.03 -19.35
C PHE A 439 -20.07 9.72 -18.98
N SER A 440 -20.96 9.89 -19.95
CA SER A 440 -22.39 9.58 -19.83
C SER A 440 -22.99 9.28 -21.20
N GLU A 441 -24.21 8.76 -21.19
CA GLU A 441 -25.06 8.63 -22.38
C GLU A 441 -25.60 10.01 -22.84
N ILE A 442 -25.75 10.19 -24.15
CA ILE A 442 -26.54 11.27 -24.78
C ILE A 442 -27.87 10.74 -25.26
#